data_AF-A0A6M1RRM2-F1
#
_entry.id   AF-A0A6M1RRM2-F1
#
_cell.length_a   1.000
_cell.length_b   1.000
_cell.length_c   1.000
_cell.angle_alpha   90.00
_cell.angle_beta   90.00
_cell.angle_gamma   90.00
#
_symmetry.space_group_name_H-M   'P 1'
#
loop_
_entity.id
_entity.type
_entity.pdbx_description
1 polymer ?
#
loop_
_entity_poly.entity_id
_entity_poly.type
_entity_poly.pdbx_seq_one_letter_code
_entity_poly.pdbx_strand_id
1 'polypeptide(L)'
;MNIFAADCHARSRKAGWYTDLATGKQLERNVPEMLCLIHSEISEGMEGFRKNKMDDKLPHRKMIEVELADAMIRIGDLAAYLGLDLGGAIDEKIAYNDNRPDHKIEARKAAGVKAF
;
A
#
# COMPACT_ATOMS: atom_id res chain seq x y z
N MET A 1 -5.27 -0.28 -17.61
CA MET A 1 -4.28 -1.26 -17.11
C MET A 1 -3.35 -0.55 -16.15
N ASN A 2 -3.41 -0.88 -14.86
CA ASN A 2 -2.56 -0.29 -13.84
C ASN A 2 -1.13 -0.85 -13.96
N ILE A 3 -0.24 -0.13 -14.64
CA ILE A 3 1.15 -0.56 -14.91
C ILE A 3 1.93 -0.77 -13.61
N PHE A 4 1.67 0.06 -12.59
CA PHE A 4 2.32 -0.05 -11.29
C PHE A 4 2.00 -1.40 -10.61
N ALA A 5 0.71 -1.74 -10.48
CA ALA A 5 0.29 -3.00 -9.88
C ALA A 5 0.85 -4.22 -10.64
N ALA A 6 0.84 -4.15 -11.98
CA ALA A 6 1.39 -5.20 -12.82
C ALA A 6 2.91 -5.39 -12.61
N ASP A 7 3.68 -4.31 -12.49
CA ASP A 7 5.13 -4.38 -12.23
C ASP A 7 5.43 -4.96 -10.83
N CYS A 8 4.71 -4.51 -9.79
CA CYS A 8 4.85 -5.04 -8.44
C CYS A 8 4.60 -6.55 -8.41
N HIS A 9 3.51 -7.01 -9.03
CA HIS A 9 3.19 -8.43 -9.09
C HIS A 9 4.23 -9.22 -9.87
N ALA A 10 4.66 -8.73 -11.04
CA ALA A 10 5.68 -9.39 -11.85
C ALA A 10 6.99 -9.58 -11.06
N ARG A 11 7.39 -8.59 -10.26
CA ARG A 11 8.57 -8.69 -9.39
C ARG A 11 8.38 -9.72 -8.27
N SER A 12 7.23 -9.73 -7.60
CA SER A 12 6.93 -10.74 -6.57
C SER A 12 6.92 -12.15 -7.14
N ARG A 13 6.32 -12.35 -8.32
CA ARG A 13 6.35 -13.63 -9.06
C ARG A 13 7.78 -14.06 -9.37
N LYS A 14 8.60 -13.14 -9.91
CA LYS A 14 10.00 -13.42 -10.24
C LYS A 14 10.84 -13.79 -9.01
N ALA A 15 10.54 -13.20 -7.86
CA ALA A 15 11.19 -13.50 -6.59
C ALA A 15 10.71 -14.83 -5.96
N GLY A 16 9.75 -15.53 -6.58
CA GLY A 16 9.30 -16.85 -6.14
C GLY A 16 8.18 -16.83 -5.10
N TRP A 17 7.62 -15.68 -4.74
CA TRP A 17 6.60 -15.57 -3.69
C TRP A 17 5.28 -16.30 -3.99
N TYR A 18 5.05 -16.65 -5.26
CA TYR A 18 3.88 -17.38 -5.77
C TYR A 18 4.24 -18.74 -6.35
N THR A 19 5.42 -19.26 -6.01
CA THR A 19 5.88 -20.57 -6.46
C THR A 19 6.30 -21.37 -5.23
N ASP A 20 5.76 -22.57 -5.08
CA ASP A 20 6.31 -23.53 -4.14
C ASP A 20 7.71 -23.92 -4.62
N LEU A 21 8.74 -23.51 -3.89
CA LEU A 21 10.14 -23.70 -4.28
C LEU A 21 10.57 -25.18 -4.23
N ALA A 22 9.86 -26.03 -3.48
CA ALA A 22 10.16 -27.46 -3.44
C ALA A 22 9.57 -28.21 -4.64
N THR A 23 8.41 -27.77 -5.13
CA THR A 23 7.66 -28.48 -6.19
C THR A 23 7.62 -27.77 -7.54
N GLY A 24 7.99 -26.48 -7.59
CA GLY A 24 7.87 -25.60 -8.74
C GLY A 24 6.43 -25.23 -9.10
N LYS A 25 5.43 -25.65 -8.31
CA LYS A 25 4.02 -25.40 -8.58
C LYS A 25 3.61 -24.00 -8.16
N GLN A 26 2.53 -23.49 -8.75
CA GLN A 26 1.94 -22.22 -8.32
C GLN A 26 1.45 -22.33 -6.88
N LEU A 27 1.78 -21.34 -6.07
CA LEU A 27 1.32 -21.18 -4.70
C LEU A 27 0.17 -20.17 -4.69
N GLU A 28 -0.97 -20.57 -4.12
CA GLU A 28 -2.04 -19.64 -3.78
C GLU A 28 -1.66 -18.87 -2.50
N ARG A 29 -1.82 -17.55 -2.55
CA ARG A 29 -1.53 -16.69 -1.40
C ARG A 29 -2.77 -16.54 -0.52
N ASN A 30 -2.55 -16.50 0.78
CA ASN A 30 -3.56 -16.16 1.77
C ASN A 30 -3.78 -14.63 1.78
N VAL A 31 -4.95 -14.19 1.29
CA VAL A 31 -5.28 -12.76 1.17
C VAL A 31 -5.26 -12.03 2.53
N PRO A 32 -5.88 -12.56 3.60
CA PRO A 32 -5.74 -11.99 4.94
C PRO A 32 -4.29 -11.80 5.40
N GLU A 33 -3.41 -12.76 5.15
CA GLU A 33 -1.97 -12.63 5.46
C GLU A 33 -1.33 -11.49 4.68
N MET A 34 -1.61 -11.39 3.37
CA MET A 34 -1.11 -10.30 2.54
C MET A 34 -1.59 -8.92 3.03
N LEU A 35 -2.84 -8.82 3.49
CA LEU A 35 -3.36 -7.59 4.11
C LEU A 35 -2.62 -7.24 5.41
N CYS A 36 -2.32 -8.24 6.25
CA CYS A 36 -1.54 -8.04 7.46
C CYS A 36 -0.10 -7.61 7.16
N LEU A 37 0.51 -8.09 6.08
CA LEU A 37 1.82 -7.62 5.61
C LEU A 37 1.80 -6.16 5.15
N ILE A 38 0.68 -5.67 4.59
CA ILE A 38 0.56 -4.23 4.29
C ILE A 38 0.49 -3.43 5.61
N HIS A 39 -0.24 -3.95 6.60
CA HIS A 39 -0.39 -3.29 7.89
C HIS A 39 0.94 -3.19 8.67
N SER A 40 1.84 -4.18 8.54
CA SER A 40 3.16 -4.08 9.17
C SER A 40 3.94 -2.89 8.64
N GLU A 41 3.96 -2.65 7.32
CA GLU A 41 4.71 -1.51 6.74
C GLU A 41 4.16 -0.15 7.21
N ILE A 42 2.83 -0.03 7.35
CA ILE A 42 2.21 1.17 7.93
C ILE A 42 2.65 1.39 9.38
N SER A 43 2.78 0.30 10.15
CA SER A 43 3.23 0.36 11.55
C SER A 43 4.72 0.70 11.66
N GLU A 44 5.55 0.17 10.77
CA GLU A 44 6.98 0.48 10.68
C GLU A 44 7.21 1.94 10.27
N GLY A 45 6.44 2.45 9.31
CA GLY A 45 6.47 3.86 8.93
C GLY A 45 6.09 4.80 10.09
N MET A 46 5.06 4.44 10.87
CA MET A 46 4.67 5.17 12.09
C MET A 46 5.80 5.17 13.12
N GLU A 47 6.43 4.03 13.36
CA GLU A 47 7.55 3.91 14.29
C GLU A 47 8.76 4.72 13.84
N GLY A 48 9.06 4.68 12.53
CA GLY A 48 10.10 5.47 11.90
C GLY A 48 9.89 6.97 12.06
N PHE A 49 8.66 7.44 11.87
CA PHE A 49 8.27 8.82 12.12
C PHE A 49 8.44 9.20 13.59
N ARG A 50 7.88 8.40 14.50
CA ARG A 50 7.90 8.64 15.95
C ARG A 50 9.33 8.77 16.51
N LYS A 51 10.27 8.01 15.94
CA LYS A 51 11.68 8.02 16.34
C LYS A 51 12.58 8.86 15.44
N ASN A 52 12.03 9.55 14.43
CA ASN A 52 12.78 10.33 13.43
C ASN A 52 13.92 9.53 12.75
N LYS A 53 13.69 8.24 12.49
CA LYS A 53 14.68 7.30 11.97
C LYS A 53 14.96 7.49 10.47
N MET A 54 16.21 7.21 10.10
CA MET A 54 16.55 6.85 8.72
C MET A 54 16.23 5.38 8.50
N ASP A 55 15.96 5.00 7.25
CA ASP A 55 15.64 3.62 6.89
C ASP A 55 16.86 2.69 6.99
N ASP A 56 16.65 1.43 7.36
CA ASP A 56 17.74 0.46 7.50
C ASP A 56 18.24 -0.07 6.13
N LYS A 57 17.35 -0.14 5.14
CA LYS A 57 17.61 -0.68 3.79
C LYS A 57 18.13 0.43 2.85
N LEU A 58 17.63 1.66 3.02
CA LEU A 58 18.01 2.87 2.29
C LEU A 58 18.43 3.98 3.27
N PRO A 59 19.66 3.93 3.86
CA PRO A 59 20.08 4.82 4.95
C PRO A 59 20.09 6.32 4.66
N HIS A 60 19.94 6.72 3.40
CA HIS A 60 19.86 8.10 2.94
C HIS A 60 18.41 8.63 2.89
N ARG A 61 17.40 7.81 3.16
CA ARG A 61 15.98 8.19 3.17
C ARG A 61 15.36 8.02 4.56
N LYS A 62 14.30 8.77 4.84
CA LYS A 62 13.55 8.62 6.09
C LYS A 62 12.79 7.30 6.08
N MET A 63 12.77 6.60 7.20
CA MET A 63 12.07 5.30 7.34
C MET A 63 10.60 5.41 6.95
N ILE A 64 9.89 6.48 7.38
CA ILE A 64 8.49 6.69 6.98
C ILE A 64 8.30 6.74 5.45
N GLU A 65 9.24 7.35 4.71
CA GLU A 65 9.14 7.45 3.25
C GLU A 65 9.32 6.07 2.60
N VAL A 66 10.27 5.28 3.10
CA VAL A 66 10.57 3.95 2.56
C VAL A 66 9.45 2.96 2.86
N GLU A 67 8.91 2.95 4.08
CA GLU A 67 7.85 2.00 4.43
C GLU A 67 6.48 2.38 3.84
N LEU A 68 6.23 3.66 3.53
CA LEU A 68 5.10 4.04 2.68
C LEU A 68 5.26 3.49 1.25
N ALA A 69 6.48 3.48 0.71
CA ALA A 69 6.74 2.87 -0.59
C ALA A 69 6.57 1.34 -0.54
N ASP A 70 7.02 0.66 0.53
CA ASP A 70 6.83 -0.79 0.69
C ASP A 70 5.34 -1.15 0.79
N ALA A 71 4.57 -0.36 1.55
CA ALA A 71 3.11 -0.52 1.61
C ALA A 71 2.47 -0.41 0.21
N MET A 72 2.86 0.59 -0.59
CA MET A 72 2.35 0.74 -1.96
C MET A 72 2.71 -0.47 -2.84
N ILE A 73 3.92 -0.98 -2.75
CA ILE A 73 4.37 -2.16 -3.53
C ILE A 73 3.50 -3.38 -3.19
N ARG A 74 3.26 -3.62 -1.89
CA ARG A 74 2.41 -4.73 -1.44
C ARG A 74 0.95 -4.58 -1.85
N ILE A 75 0.42 -3.36 -1.81
CA ILE A 75 -0.94 -3.06 -2.32
C ILE A 75 -1.02 -3.34 -3.82
N GLY A 76 -0.01 -2.91 -4.59
CA GLY A 76 0.06 -3.15 -6.03
C GLY A 76 0.10 -4.64 -6.37
N ASP A 77 0.96 -5.40 -5.68
CA ASP A 77 1.05 -6.86 -5.85
C ASP A 77 -0.27 -7.56 -5.53
N LEU A 78 -0.88 -7.24 -4.39
CA LEU A 78 -2.18 -7.81 -3.98
C LEU A 78 -3.30 -7.47 -4.99
N ALA A 79 -3.36 -6.22 -5.45
CA ALA A 79 -4.38 -5.80 -6.41
C ALA A 79 -4.28 -6.57 -7.73
N ALA A 80 -3.06 -6.72 -8.26
CA ALA A 80 -2.84 -7.49 -9.48
C ALA A 80 -3.08 -8.99 -9.28
N TYR A 81 -2.70 -9.56 -8.13
CA TYR A 81 -3.02 -10.95 -7.78
C TYR A 81 -4.53 -11.22 -7.78
N LEU A 82 -5.33 -10.28 -7.27
CA LEU A 82 -6.79 -10.36 -7.23
C LEU A 82 -7.49 -9.94 -8.53
N GLY A 83 -6.75 -9.48 -9.55
CA GLY A 83 -7.32 -9.00 -10.81
C GLY A 83 -8.11 -7.69 -10.68
N LEU A 84 -7.77 -6.85 -9.70
CA LEU A 84 -8.47 -5.58 -9.42
C LEU A 84 -7.95 -4.44 -10.30
N ASP A 85 -8.86 -3.58 -10.78
CA ASP A 85 -8.48 -2.30 -11.38
C ASP A 85 -8.26 -1.23 -10.30
N LEU A 86 -7.14 -1.35 -9.58
CA LEU A 86 -6.77 -0.39 -8.55
C LEU A 86 -6.62 1.04 -9.10
N GLY A 87 -6.17 1.19 -10.35
CA GLY A 87 -5.96 2.51 -10.95
C GLY A 87 -7.29 3.21 -11.20
N GLY A 88 -8.22 2.54 -11.88
CA GLY A 88 -9.57 3.06 -12.08
C GLY A 88 -10.29 3.35 -10.77
N ALA A 89 -10.17 2.47 -9.77
CA ALA A 89 -10.75 2.69 -8.45
C ALA A 89 -10.18 3.93 -7.74
N ILE A 90 -8.88 4.21 -7.89
CA ILE A 90 -8.26 5.43 -7.35
C ILE A 90 -8.82 6.67 -8.04
N ASP A 91 -8.85 6.69 -9.37
CA ASP A 91 -9.33 7.85 -10.15
C ASP A 91 -10.80 8.18 -9.82
N GLU A 92 -11.66 7.16 -9.80
CA GLU A 92 -13.06 7.31 -9.41
C GLU A 92 -13.20 7.80 -7.95
N LYS A 93 -12.37 7.27 -7.04
CA LYS A 93 -12.45 7.65 -5.63
C LYS A 93 -11.95 9.07 -5.38
N ILE A 94 -10.95 9.53 -6.12
CA ILE A 94 -10.47 10.93 -6.08
C ILE A 94 -11.57 11.85 -6.58
N ALA A 95 -12.16 11.57 -7.76
CA ALA A 95 -13.25 12.37 -8.32
C ALA A 95 -14.47 12.46 -7.39
N TYR A 96 -14.80 11.36 -6.70
CA TYR A 96 -15.81 11.37 -5.64
C TYR A 96 -15.39 12.25 -4.44
N ASN A 97 -14.15 12.10 -3.97
CA ASN A 97 -13.65 12.82 -2.79
C ASN A 97 -13.59 14.34 -3.00
N ASP A 98 -13.37 14.80 -4.23
CA ASP A 98 -13.40 16.23 -4.60
C ASP A 98 -14.78 16.87 -4.40
N ASN A 99 -15.83 16.06 -4.57
CA ASN A 99 -17.22 16.50 -4.44
C ASN A 99 -17.87 16.09 -3.10
N ARG A 100 -17.10 15.48 -2.20
CA ARG A 100 -17.61 14.90 -0.96
C ARG A 100 -18.05 16.00 0.03
N PRO A 101 -19.31 16.01 0.51
CA PRO A 101 -19.84 17.11 1.33
C PRO A 101 -19.05 17.41 2.61
N ASP A 102 -18.54 16.40 3.33
CA ASP A 102 -17.75 16.54 4.56
C ASP A 102 -16.26 16.86 4.32
N HIS A 103 -15.82 16.90 3.06
CA HIS A 103 -14.48 17.37 2.68
C HIS A 103 -14.43 18.85 2.32
N LYS A 104 -15.58 19.53 2.26
CA LYS A 104 -15.65 20.98 2.06
C LYS A 104 -15.00 21.71 3.22
N ILE A 105 -14.32 22.82 2.93
CA ILE A 105 -13.59 23.61 3.93
C ILE A 105 -14.54 24.09 5.03
N GLU A 106 -15.77 24.44 4.67
CA GLU A 106 -16.83 24.86 5.57
C GLU A 106 -17.21 23.74 6.55
N ALA A 107 -17.31 22.49 6.06
CA ALA A 107 -17.60 21.32 6.88
C ALA A 107 -16.43 20.92 7.78
N ARG A 108 -15.18 21.11 7.32
CA ARG A 108 -13.96 20.88 8.15
C ARG A 108 -13.78 21.93 9.24
N LYS A 109 -14.20 23.18 8.99
CA LYS A 109 -14.16 24.28 9.97
C LYS A 109 -15.27 24.19 11.02
N ALA A 110 -16.39 23.56 10.69
CA ALA A 110 -17.51 23.34 11.61
C ALA A 110 -17.18 22.22 12.62
N ALA A 111 -16.44 22.60 13.67
CA ALA A 111 -16.29 21.92 14.97
C ALA A 111 -15.71 20.48 14.99
N GLY A 112 -14.50 20.34 15.56
CA GLY A 112 -14.17 19.25 16.50
C GLY A 112 -13.91 17.84 15.97
N VAL A 113 -14.12 17.53 14.69
CA VAL A 113 -14.00 16.15 14.19
C VAL A 113 -12.71 15.95 13.41
N LYS A 114 -11.64 15.70 14.18
CA LYS A 114 -10.47 14.84 13.94
C LYS A 114 -9.23 15.51 14.54
N ALA A 115 -9.11 15.34 15.85
CA ALA A 115 -7.83 15.43 16.52
C ALA A 115 -6.96 14.26 16.01
N PHE A 116 -5.95 14.60 15.23
CA PHE A 116 -4.61 14.10 15.44
C PHE A 116 -3.80 15.25 16.02
#